data_AF-A0A7Z1TFB5-F1
#
_entry.id   AF-A0A7Z1TFB5-F1
#
_cell.length_a   1.000
_cell.length_b   1.000
_cell.length_c   1.000
_cell.angle_alpha   90.00
_cell.angle_beta   90.00
_cell.angle_gamma   90.00
#
_symmetry.space_group_name_H-M   'P 1'
#
loop_
_entity.id
_entity.type
_entity.pdbx_description
1 polymer ?
#
loop_
_entity_poly.entity_id
_entity_poly.type
_entity_poly.pdbx_seq_one_letter_code
_entity_poly.pdbx_strand_id
1 'polypeptide(L)'
;MDVYVSFSPVDNNPARIEQFITPLMTAFRLKKITPNTNGVYLVRELNHAGNTWTLLDKTSGQPATATTPDSHLALFSDLPDMIDKLQHGQTYALRFSFDGKGDYLRTDGLNSADKVCWNTTTGAAGPCLTSPAQDALVLKQRQNIHEFANLQVGSVVSTVSHKDADGKTVVDEYYTAPRIRYAAFSNTGNNIGPYYKGGTNNNQMCTADGNCSNGPGADMIADTANGAISVPLQTCPTVVNSDGGPVPMHPRLSAAVSSVVSGITKDGPKGEDFSSAQMVPDIFASQAGNMTTLSGSQVSINRLGGTVLQIRRSADGTAWRIAGMVASEDAGDPLKGRSWIYFNPSWLSVMITTWCSSVEQP
;
A
#
# COMPACT_ATOMS: atom_id res chain seq x y z
N MET A 1 -25.21 43.67 0.95
CA MET A 1 -24.42 44.47 -0.01
C MET A 1 -25.21 44.55 -1.29
N ASP A 2 -25.32 45.73 -1.90
CA ASP A 2 -26.00 45.89 -3.18
C ASP A 2 -25.00 46.23 -4.28
N VAL A 3 -25.06 45.51 -5.39
CA VAL A 3 -24.20 45.69 -6.56
C VAL A 3 -25.06 46.10 -7.74
N TYR A 4 -24.69 47.21 -8.37
CA TYR A 4 -25.37 47.74 -9.54
C TYR A 4 -24.55 47.42 -10.79
N VAL A 5 -25.14 46.70 -11.74
CA VAL A 5 -24.52 46.39 -13.02
C VAL A 5 -25.25 47.17 -14.10
N SER A 6 -24.68 48.32 -14.46
CA SER A 6 -25.21 49.17 -15.52
C SER A 6 -24.90 48.62 -16.90
N PHE A 7 -25.85 48.79 -17.82
CA PHE A 7 -25.71 48.37 -19.19
C PHE A 7 -25.97 49.54 -20.14
N SER A 8 -25.04 49.75 -21.08
CA SER A 8 -25.12 50.80 -22.10
C SER A 8 -25.11 50.15 -23.49
N PRO A 9 -26.29 49.86 -24.08
CA PRO A 9 -26.39 49.24 -25.39
C PRO A 9 -25.93 50.18 -26.51
N VAL A 10 -25.14 49.68 -27.46
CA VAL A 10 -24.70 50.43 -28.64
C VAL A 10 -25.88 50.81 -29.56
N ASP A 11 -26.95 50.01 -29.55
CA ASP A 11 -28.17 50.22 -30.33
C ASP A 11 -29.28 50.92 -29.55
N ASN A 12 -28.99 51.48 -28.36
CA ASN A 12 -29.97 52.12 -27.47
C ASN A 12 -31.19 51.23 -27.11
N ASN A 13 -31.06 49.90 -27.24
CA ASN A 13 -32.11 48.96 -26.83
C ASN A 13 -31.88 48.45 -25.39
N PRO A 14 -32.64 48.95 -24.41
CA PRO A 14 -32.43 48.63 -23.00
C PRO A 14 -32.75 47.16 -22.66
N ALA A 15 -33.56 46.46 -23.48
CA ALA A 15 -33.97 45.08 -23.22
C ALA A 15 -32.82 44.06 -23.35
N ARG A 16 -31.70 44.42 -24.01
CA ARG A 16 -30.52 43.53 -24.15
C ARG A 16 -29.84 43.18 -22.83
N ILE A 17 -30.16 43.88 -21.74
CA ILE A 17 -29.65 43.57 -20.40
C ILE A 17 -29.96 42.14 -19.97
N GLU A 18 -31.03 41.52 -20.51
CA GLU A 18 -31.40 40.12 -20.26
C GLU A 18 -30.27 39.14 -20.56
N GLN A 19 -29.49 39.41 -21.61
CA GLN A 19 -28.42 38.52 -22.08
C GLN A 19 -27.31 38.32 -21.03
N PHE A 20 -27.18 39.24 -20.06
CA PHE A 20 -26.17 39.18 -19.00
C PHE A 20 -26.67 38.51 -17.72
N ILE A 21 -27.98 38.35 -17.55
CA ILE A 21 -28.58 37.81 -16.32
C ILE A 21 -28.12 36.36 -16.09
N THR A 22 -28.35 35.49 -17.07
CA THR A 22 -28.02 34.06 -16.97
C THR A 22 -26.51 33.82 -16.78
N PRO A 23 -25.60 34.46 -17.55
CA PRO A 23 -24.16 34.36 -17.31
C PRO A 23 -23.74 34.84 -15.92
N LEU A 24 -24.26 35.98 -15.44
CA LEU A 24 -23.92 36.52 -14.12
C LEU A 24 -24.41 35.61 -13.00
N MET A 25 -25.66 35.13 -13.06
CA MET A 25 -26.20 34.18 -12.10
C MET A 25 -25.41 32.85 -12.08
N THR A 26 -24.92 32.41 -13.25
CA THR A 26 -24.06 31.22 -13.35
C THR A 26 -22.69 31.48 -12.70
N ALA A 27 -22.06 32.61 -12.97
CA ALA A 27 -20.78 32.99 -12.35
C ALA A 27 -20.89 33.10 -10.82
N PHE A 28 -21.96 33.71 -10.33
CA PHE A 28 -22.30 33.81 -8.91
C PHE A 28 -22.45 32.42 -8.26
N ARG A 29 -23.17 31.49 -8.90
CA ARG A 29 -23.28 30.09 -8.44
C ARG A 29 -21.94 29.36 -8.42
N LEU A 30 -21.10 29.54 -9.44
CA LEU A 30 -19.76 28.94 -9.50
C LEU A 30 -18.86 29.43 -8.36
N LYS A 31 -18.99 30.71 -7.99
CA LYS A 31 -18.29 31.30 -6.84
C LYS A 31 -18.98 31.08 -5.50
N LYS A 32 -20.12 30.35 -5.48
CA LYS A 32 -20.92 30.10 -4.27
C LYS A 32 -21.44 31.37 -3.58
N ILE A 33 -21.53 32.48 -4.30
CA ILE A 33 -22.06 33.74 -3.80
C ILE A 33 -23.40 33.95 -4.49
N THR A 34 -24.52 33.58 -3.87
CA THR A 34 -25.83 33.66 -4.52
C THR A 34 -26.52 34.96 -4.09
N PRO A 35 -26.93 35.85 -5.01
CA PRO A 35 -27.75 36.99 -4.65
C PRO A 35 -29.11 36.51 -4.17
N ASN A 36 -29.78 37.29 -3.32
CA ASN A 36 -31.16 37.05 -2.97
C ASN A 36 -32.00 37.17 -4.25
N THR A 37 -32.49 36.03 -4.75
CA THR A 37 -33.23 35.95 -6.02
C THR A 37 -34.53 36.76 -6.00
N ASN A 38 -35.09 36.99 -4.81
CA ASN A 38 -36.27 37.82 -4.62
C ASN A 38 -35.94 39.32 -4.50
N GLY A 39 -34.65 39.68 -4.59
CA GLY A 39 -34.13 41.04 -4.43
C GLY A 39 -33.26 41.49 -5.61
N VAL A 40 -33.46 40.92 -6.80
CA VAL A 40 -32.80 41.38 -8.04
C VAL A 40 -33.75 42.30 -8.81
N TYR A 41 -33.48 43.60 -8.73
CA TYR A 41 -34.37 44.64 -9.27
C TYR A 41 -33.82 45.28 -10.54
N LEU A 42 -34.74 45.65 -11.44
CA LEU A 42 -34.42 46.54 -12.55
C LEU A 42 -34.45 47.99 -12.05
N VAL A 43 -33.36 48.71 -12.27
CA VAL A 43 -33.21 50.11 -11.86
C VAL A 43 -32.86 50.99 -13.05
N ARG A 44 -33.16 52.28 -12.93
CA ARG A 44 -32.84 53.31 -13.91
C ARG A 44 -31.93 54.37 -13.31
N GLU A 45 -31.05 54.91 -14.14
CA GLU A 45 -30.20 56.04 -13.79
C GLU A 45 -31.03 57.34 -13.74
N LEU A 46 -30.94 58.06 -12.63
CA LEU A 46 -31.55 59.40 -12.47
C LEU A 46 -30.58 60.52 -12.86
N ASN A 47 -29.31 60.36 -12.50
CA ASN A 47 -28.26 61.34 -12.74
C ASN A 47 -26.91 60.64 -12.88
N HIS A 48 -26.33 60.76 -14.07
CA HIS A 48 -25.05 60.14 -14.42
C HIS A 48 -23.88 60.69 -13.60
N ALA A 49 -23.86 62.00 -13.31
CA ALA A 49 -22.80 62.61 -12.53
C ALA A 49 -22.85 62.23 -11.04
N GLY A 50 -24.02 61.81 -10.55
CA GLY A 50 -24.25 61.45 -9.15
C GLY A 50 -24.28 59.94 -8.87
N ASN A 51 -24.18 59.08 -9.90
CA ASN A 51 -24.36 57.63 -9.79
C ASN A 51 -25.65 57.23 -9.03
N THR A 52 -26.73 58.01 -9.17
CA THR A 52 -27.98 57.78 -8.44
C THR A 52 -28.90 56.88 -9.25
N TRP A 53 -29.26 55.72 -8.67
CA TRP A 53 -30.15 54.73 -9.27
C TRP A 53 -31.50 54.71 -8.56
N THR A 54 -32.58 54.56 -9.31
CA THR A 54 -33.94 54.41 -8.77
C THR A 54 -34.57 53.12 -9.22
N LEU A 55 -35.39 52.53 -8.34
CA LEU A 55 -36.25 51.40 -8.68
C LEU A 55 -37.29 51.85 -9.70
N LEU A 56 -37.82 50.88 -10.46
CA LEU A 56 -38.87 51.11 -11.44
C LEU A 56 -40.19 50.50 -10.98
N ASP A 57 -41.29 51.13 -11.39
CA ASP A 57 -42.62 50.58 -11.31
C ASP A 57 -42.88 49.71 -12.55
N LYS A 58 -43.18 48.42 -12.36
CA LYS A 58 -43.39 47.44 -13.43
C LYS A 58 -44.66 47.68 -14.24
N THR A 59 -45.62 48.43 -13.69
CA THR A 59 -46.87 48.74 -14.38
C THR A 59 -46.68 49.85 -15.41
N SER A 60 -45.82 50.83 -15.12
CA SER A 60 -45.66 52.05 -15.92
C SER A 60 -44.29 52.22 -16.58
N GLY A 61 -43.27 51.48 -16.14
CA GLY A 61 -41.88 51.65 -16.58
C GLY A 61 -41.22 52.95 -16.09
N GLN A 62 -41.88 53.70 -15.21
CA GLN A 62 -41.39 54.95 -14.63
C GLN A 62 -40.62 54.71 -13.33
N PRO A 63 -39.78 55.67 -12.87
CA PRO A 63 -39.20 55.65 -11.54
C PRO A 63 -40.26 55.41 -10.46
N ALA A 64 -40.05 54.39 -9.63
CA ALA A 64 -40.86 54.12 -8.46
C ALA A 64 -40.74 55.28 -7.46
N THR A 65 -41.84 55.55 -6.76
CA THR A 65 -41.90 56.58 -5.71
C THR A 65 -42.03 55.90 -4.34
N ALA A 66 -41.87 56.67 -3.26
CA ALA A 66 -42.03 56.13 -1.90
C ALA A 66 -43.43 55.55 -1.63
N THR A 67 -44.43 55.88 -2.45
CA THR A 67 -45.80 55.35 -2.36
C THR A 67 -46.05 54.14 -3.28
N THR A 68 -45.08 53.75 -4.12
CA THR A 68 -45.19 52.57 -4.98
C THR A 68 -45.12 51.30 -4.11
N PRO A 69 -46.13 50.41 -4.16
CA PRO A 69 -46.11 49.16 -3.41
C PRO A 69 -44.94 48.26 -3.82
N ASP A 70 -44.35 47.52 -2.88
CA ASP A 70 -43.24 46.58 -3.16
C ASP A 70 -43.59 45.56 -4.25
N SER A 71 -44.85 45.13 -4.32
CA SER A 71 -45.36 44.21 -5.34
C SER A 71 -45.36 44.79 -6.76
N HIS A 72 -45.27 46.12 -6.89
CA HIS A 72 -45.21 46.84 -8.16
C HIS A 72 -43.78 47.20 -8.57
N LEU A 73 -42.77 46.91 -7.74
CA LEU A 73 -41.39 47.11 -8.10
C LEU A 73 -40.96 46.12 -9.18
N ALA A 74 -40.23 46.61 -10.18
CA ALA A 74 -39.74 45.83 -11.31
C ALA A 74 -38.63 44.87 -10.88
N LEU A 75 -38.91 43.57 -10.95
CA LEU A 75 -37.90 42.52 -10.84
C LEU A 75 -37.31 42.22 -12.21
N PHE A 76 -36.13 41.59 -12.23
CA PHE A 76 -35.55 41.15 -13.50
C PHE A 76 -36.45 40.15 -14.27
N SER A 77 -37.26 39.36 -13.54
CA SER A 77 -38.21 38.41 -14.12
C SER A 77 -39.34 39.09 -14.87
N ASP A 78 -39.63 40.36 -14.55
CA ASP A 78 -40.67 41.15 -15.18
C ASP A 78 -40.19 41.83 -16.48
N LEU A 79 -38.89 41.69 -16.80
CA LEU A 79 -38.28 42.33 -17.97
C LEU A 79 -39.01 42.02 -19.29
N PRO A 80 -39.44 40.77 -19.59
CA PRO A 80 -40.19 40.48 -20.82
C PRO A 80 -41.48 41.28 -20.94
N ASP A 81 -42.19 41.49 -19.84
CA ASP A 81 -43.47 42.23 -19.78
C ASP A 81 -43.28 43.75 -19.68
N MET A 82 -42.03 44.20 -19.59
CA MET A 82 -41.64 45.60 -19.46
C MET A 82 -41.00 46.15 -20.72
N ILE A 83 -40.65 45.34 -21.72
CA ILE A 83 -39.93 45.78 -22.94
C ILE A 83 -40.60 47.01 -23.57
N ASP A 84 -41.92 46.99 -23.72
CA ASP A 84 -42.69 48.09 -24.35
C ASP A 84 -42.89 49.31 -23.43
N LYS A 85 -42.53 49.20 -22.15
CA LYS A 85 -42.68 50.25 -21.12
C LYS A 85 -41.36 50.95 -20.82
N LEU A 86 -40.22 50.39 -21.25
CA LEU A 86 -38.91 51.00 -21.05
C LEU A 86 -38.69 52.14 -22.04
N GLN A 87 -38.20 53.28 -21.55
CA GLN A 87 -37.96 54.47 -22.35
C GLN A 87 -36.64 54.33 -23.11
N HIS A 88 -36.68 54.51 -24.44
CA HIS A 88 -35.48 54.56 -25.26
C HIS A 88 -34.55 55.72 -24.85
N GLY A 89 -33.24 55.47 -24.94
CA GLY A 89 -32.20 56.47 -24.60
C GLY A 89 -31.94 56.66 -23.11
N GLN A 90 -32.55 55.85 -22.24
CA GLN A 90 -32.28 55.84 -20.80
C GLN A 90 -31.31 54.71 -20.43
N THR A 91 -30.48 54.95 -19.41
CA THR A 91 -29.56 53.93 -18.87
C THR A 91 -30.26 53.10 -17.80
N TYR A 92 -30.17 51.78 -17.94
CA TYR A 92 -30.73 50.82 -17.00
C TYR A 92 -29.63 49.95 -16.39
N ALA A 93 -29.89 49.45 -15.18
CA ALA A 93 -29.01 48.54 -14.48
C ALA A 93 -29.80 47.45 -13.76
N LEU A 94 -29.12 46.37 -13.41
CA LEU A 94 -29.62 45.37 -12.47
C LEU A 94 -28.98 45.60 -11.11
N ARG A 95 -29.79 45.64 -10.06
CA ARG A 95 -29.35 45.67 -8.66
C ARG A 95 -29.39 44.25 -8.11
N PHE A 96 -28.22 43.69 -7.81
CA PHE A 96 -28.08 42.41 -7.11
C PHE A 96 -27.88 42.65 -5.61
N SER A 97 -28.77 42.09 -4.80
CA SER A 97 -28.70 42.22 -3.34
C SER A 97 -28.12 40.93 -2.72
N PHE A 98 -27.03 41.03 -1.97
CA PHE A 98 -26.38 39.91 -1.28
C PHE A 98 -26.57 40.03 0.23
N ASP A 99 -27.08 38.97 0.86
CA ASP A 99 -27.47 38.93 2.27
C ASP A 99 -26.48 38.14 3.17
N GLY A 100 -25.34 37.70 2.62
CA GLY A 100 -24.31 36.96 3.38
C GLY A 100 -24.70 35.53 3.74
N LYS A 101 -25.80 35.00 3.18
CA LYS A 101 -26.16 33.58 3.38
C LYS A 101 -25.10 32.68 2.75
N GLY A 102 -24.30 32.03 3.60
CA GLY A 102 -23.19 31.17 3.16
C GLY A 102 -21.95 31.26 4.05
N ASP A 103 -21.82 32.33 4.85
CA ASP A 103 -20.58 32.66 5.55
C ASP A 103 -20.21 31.69 6.70
N TYR A 104 -21.19 30.95 7.23
CA TYR A 104 -20.97 30.02 8.33
C TYR A 104 -21.19 28.57 7.90
N LEU A 105 -20.42 27.66 8.49
CA LEU A 105 -20.68 26.24 8.35
C LEU A 105 -22.03 25.89 8.98
N ARG A 106 -22.84 25.16 8.24
CA ARG A 106 -24.17 24.74 8.67
C ARG A 106 -24.14 23.32 9.19
N THR A 107 -25.04 23.02 10.13
CA THR A 107 -25.21 21.68 10.69
C THR A 107 -25.71 20.65 9.68
N ASP A 108 -26.31 21.08 8.57
CA ASP A 108 -26.79 20.23 7.47
C ASP A 108 -25.74 19.96 6.39
N GLY A 109 -24.53 20.52 6.52
CA GLY A 109 -23.42 20.29 5.58
C GLY A 109 -23.59 20.97 4.21
N LEU A 110 -24.56 21.86 4.03
CA LEU A 110 -24.79 22.53 2.74
C LEU A 110 -23.72 23.56 2.39
N ASN A 111 -23.01 24.09 3.40
CA ASN A 111 -21.93 25.05 3.21
C ASN A 111 -20.59 24.31 3.30
N SER A 112 -19.79 24.39 2.24
CA SER A 112 -18.44 23.84 2.19
C SER A 112 -17.47 24.65 3.04
N ALA A 113 -16.48 23.98 3.62
CA ALA A 113 -15.36 24.62 4.29
C ALA A 113 -14.12 24.63 3.38
N ASP A 114 -13.51 25.78 3.16
CA ASP A 114 -12.18 25.84 2.52
C ASP A 114 -11.11 25.20 3.41
N LYS A 115 -11.24 25.39 4.73
CA LYS A 115 -10.43 24.76 5.77
C LYS A 115 -11.22 24.66 7.07
N VAL A 116 -10.92 23.63 7.86
CA VAL A 116 -11.42 23.49 9.23
C VAL A 116 -10.23 23.29 10.16
N CYS A 117 -10.12 24.10 11.21
CA CYS A 117 -9.02 24.03 12.16
C CYS A 117 -9.56 23.80 13.58
N TRP A 118 -8.83 23.04 14.38
CA TRP A 118 -9.16 22.84 15.80
C TRP A 118 -8.34 23.76 16.68
N ASN A 119 -8.96 24.29 17.73
CA ASN A 119 -8.25 25.05 18.75
C ASN A 119 -7.51 24.10 19.69
N THR A 120 -6.31 24.49 20.09
CA THR A 120 -5.55 23.86 21.18
C THR A 120 -6.13 24.26 22.54
N THR A 121 -5.70 23.59 23.62
CA THR A 121 -6.14 23.90 25.00
C THR A 121 -5.82 25.34 25.43
N THR A 122 -4.87 26.00 24.77
CA THR A 122 -4.48 27.40 25.02
C THR A 122 -5.17 28.40 24.08
N GLY A 123 -6.07 27.95 23.20
CA GLY A 123 -6.77 28.79 22.23
C GLY A 123 -5.97 29.14 20.98
N ALA A 124 -4.75 28.62 20.81
CA ALA A 124 -4.00 28.75 19.57
C ALA A 124 -4.56 27.82 18.47
N ALA A 125 -4.44 28.21 17.20
CA ALA A 125 -4.84 27.39 16.06
C ALA A 125 -3.97 26.12 15.99
N GLY A 126 -4.62 24.96 16.11
CA GLY A 126 -4.02 23.63 16.01
C GLY A 126 -4.11 23.05 14.59
N PRO A 127 -4.24 21.71 14.43
CA PRO A 127 -4.30 21.07 13.12
C PRO A 127 -5.44 21.64 12.27
N CYS A 128 -5.17 21.77 10.97
CA CYS A 128 -6.18 22.11 9.97
C CYS A 128 -6.34 20.98 8.95
N LEU A 129 -7.58 20.79 8.52
CA LEU A 129 -7.96 19.96 7.38
C LEU A 129 -8.17 20.85 6.16
N THR A 130 -7.57 20.46 5.03
CA THR A 130 -7.79 21.08 3.72
C THR A 130 -7.96 20.00 2.66
N SER A 131 -8.61 20.33 1.55
CA SER A 131 -8.78 19.42 0.42
C SER A 131 -8.10 19.99 -0.82
N PRO A 132 -6.98 19.41 -1.29
CA PRO A 132 -6.30 19.87 -2.51
C PRO A 132 -6.95 19.33 -3.80
N ALA A 133 -7.75 18.26 -3.70
CA ALA A 133 -8.44 17.59 -4.80
C ALA A 133 -9.75 16.95 -4.29
N GLN A 134 -10.68 16.63 -5.20
CA GLN A 134 -12.04 16.16 -4.86
C GLN A 134 -12.07 14.90 -3.96
N ASP A 135 -11.02 14.10 -3.99
CA ASP A 135 -10.87 12.82 -3.32
C ASP A 135 -9.80 12.82 -2.21
N ALA A 136 -9.20 13.98 -1.91
CA ALA A 136 -8.10 14.09 -0.96
C ALA A 136 -8.45 15.01 0.21
N LEU A 137 -8.15 14.53 1.43
CA LEU A 137 -8.17 15.30 2.67
C LEU A 137 -6.79 15.25 3.30
N VAL A 138 -6.19 16.41 3.56
CA VAL A 138 -4.86 16.51 4.15
C VAL A 138 -4.97 16.99 5.59
N LEU A 139 -4.54 16.16 6.54
CA LEU A 139 -4.33 16.54 7.93
C LEU A 139 -2.91 17.06 8.11
N LYS A 140 -2.75 18.36 8.41
CA LYS A 140 -1.45 18.94 8.72
C LYS A 140 -1.31 19.15 10.24
N GLN A 141 -0.51 18.29 10.89
CA GLN A 141 0.15 18.60 12.16
C GLN A 141 1.40 17.74 12.36
N ARG A 142 2.52 18.35 12.73
CA ARG A 142 3.64 17.70 13.43
C ARG A 142 4.15 18.63 14.52
N GLN A 143 4.28 18.10 15.74
CA GLN A 143 4.85 18.82 16.88
C GLN A 143 6.25 18.32 17.28
N ASN A 144 6.68 17.14 16.81
CA ASN A 144 8.06 16.68 16.98
C ASN A 144 8.49 15.84 15.76
N ILE A 145 9.42 16.34 14.95
CA ILE A 145 9.83 15.75 13.67
C ILE A 145 10.85 14.61 13.83
N HIS A 146 11.33 14.37 15.05
CA HIS A 146 12.44 13.45 15.35
C HIS A 146 12.00 12.09 15.91
N GLU A 147 10.69 11.86 16.08
CA GLU A 147 10.16 10.61 16.59
C GLU A 147 9.45 9.85 15.47
N PHE A 148 9.86 8.61 15.21
CA PHE A 148 9.20 7.76 14.24
C PHE A 148 7.81 7.37 14.77
N ALA A 149 6.75 7.76 14.07
CA ALA A 149 5.41 7.27 14.35
C ALA A 149 5.25 5.85 13.76
N ASN A 150 4.84 4.89 14.59
CA ASN A 150 4.57 3.53 14.14
C ASN A 150 3.18 3.47 13.49
N LEU A 151 3.13 3.09 12.22
CA LEU A 151 1.89 2.78 11.51
C LEU A 151 1.70 1.26 11.49
N GLN A 152 0.65 0.77 12.16
CA GLN A 152 0.28 -0.65 12.10
C GLN A 152 -0.75 -0.84 10.99
N VAL A 153 -0.33 -1.46 9.88
CA VAL A 153 -1.18 -1.81 8.73
C VAL A 153 -1.10 -3.31 8.46
N GLY A 154 -2.17 -3.88 7.90
CA GLY A 154 -2.24 -5.32 7.63
C GLY A 154 -1.20 -5.81 6.62
N SER A 155 -0.85 -4.99 5.63
CA SER A 155 0.22 -5.27 4.66
C SER A 155 0.74 -3.98 4.04
N VAL A 156 2.05 -3.90 3.82
CA VAL A 156 2.70 -2.87 3.01
C VAL A 156 3.18 -3.54 1.75
N VAL A 157 2.78 -3.01 0.60
CA VAL A 157 3.21 -3.46 -0.72
C VAL A 157 4.07 -2.37 -1.32
N SER A 158 5.27 -2.74 -1.73
CA SER A 158 6.18 -1.88 -2.46
C SER A 158 6.18 -2.29 -3.92
N THR A 159 6.35 -1.32 -4.80
CA THR A 159 6.46 -1.53 -6.24
C THR A 159 7.86 -1.15 -6.68
N VAL A 160 8.48 -1.99 -7.51
CA VAL A 160 9.71 -1.67 -8.22
C VAL A 160 9.46 -1.81 -9.72
N SER A 161 9.71 -0.73 -10.42
CA SER A 161 9.67 -0.70 -11.88
C SER A 161 11.07 -1.02 -12.42
N HIS A 162 11.17 -2.00 -13.30
CA HIS A 162 12.41 -2.34 -13.99
C HIS A 162 12.16 -2.62 -15.46
N LYS A 163 13.21 -2.68 -16.28
CA LYS A 163 13.09 -3.04 -17.69
C LYS A 163 13.09 -4.54 -17.83
N ASP A 164 12.15 -5.07 -18.60
CA ASP A 164 12.07 -6.49 -18.93
C ASP A 164 13.28 -6.95 -19.76
N ALA A 165 13.39 -8.25 -20.03
CA ALA A 165 14.47 -8.89 -20.79
C ALA A 165 14.68 -8.28 -22.20
N ASP A 166 13.67 -7.62 -22.76
CA ASP A 166 13.73 -6.91 -24.03
C ASP A 166 14.43 -5.51 -23.94
N GLY A 167 14.70 -5.03 -22.72
CA GLY A 167 15.31 -3.74 -22.43
C GLY A 167 14.47 -2.51 -22.78
N LYS A 168 13.20 -2.72 -23.17
CA LYS A 168 12.30 -1.67 -23.69
C LYS A 168 11.03 -1.54 -22.88
N THR A 169 10.48 -2.64 -22.39
CA THR A 169 9.23 -2.67 -21.65
C THR A 169 9.51 -2.43 -20.17
N VAL A 170 8.84 -1.46 -19.55
CA VAL A 170 8.91 -1.26 -18.09
C VAL A 170 7.85 -2.16 -17.44
N VAL A 171 8.29 -3.00 -16.51
CA VAL A 171 7.45 -3.93 -15.77
C VAL A 171 7.51 -3.57 -14.29
N ASP A 172 6.33 -3.47 -13.69
CA ASP A 172 6.17 -3.26 -12.26
C ASP A 172 6.10 -4.59 -11.52
N GLU A 173 7.03 -4.79 -10.58
CA GLU A 173 6.97 -5.89 -9.63
C GLU A 173 6.48 -5.39 -8.29
N TYR A 174 5.56 -6.15 -7.71
CA TYR A 174 4.96 -5.86 -6.43
C TYR A 174 5.47 -6.87 -5.42
N TYR A 175 5.89 -6.40 -4.24
CA TYR A 175 6.31 -7.26 -3.16
C TYR A 175 5.92 -6.72 -1.79
N THR A 176 5.59 -7.62 -0.87
CA THR A 176 5.33 -7.28 0.53
C THR A 176 6.62 -7.23 1.34
N ALA A 177 6.60 -6.53 2.47
CA ALA A 177 7.69 -6.60 3.45
C ALA A 177 7.98 -8.05 3.87
N PRO A 178 9.25 -8.49 3.85
CA PRO A 178 9.61 -9.88 4.17
C PRO A 178 9.51 -10.16 5.67
N ARG A 179 9.16 -11.40 6.00
CA ARG A 179 9.27 -11.96 7.35
C ARG A 179 10.46 -12.89 7.40
N ILE A 180 11.31 -12.71 8.41
CA ILE A 180 12.55 -13.47 8.57
C ILE A 180 12.45 -14.30 9.85
N ARG A 181 12.81 -15.58 9.77
CA ARG A 181 12.89 -16.46 10.94
C ARG A 181 14.06 -17.43 10.83
N TYR A 182 14.67 -17.74 11.97
CA TYR A 182 15.66 -18.79 12.10
C TYR A 182 14.97 -20.16 12.22
N ALA A 183 15.56 -21.20 11.63
CA ALA A 183 15.18 -22.58 11.87
C ALA A 183 16.36 -23.53 11.62
N ALA A 184 16.41 -24.63 12.36
CA ALA A 184 17.36 -25.72 12.13
C ALA A 184 16.63 -26.98 11.66
N PHE A 185 17.34 -27.82 10.93
CA PHE A 185 16.85 -29.16 10.62
C PHE A 185 16.97 -30.05 11.87
N SER A 186 16.32 -31.21 11.87
CA SER A 186 16.15 -32.02 13.09
C SER A 186 16.16 -33.53 12.87
N ASN A 187 16.81 -34.01 11.80
CA ASN A 187 16.83 -35.44 11.53
C ASN A 187 17.61 -36.21 12.62
N THR A 188 16.99 -37.28 13.11
CA THR A 188 17.53 -38.18 14.14
C THR A 188 18.01 -39.52 13.58
N GLY A 189 17.95 -39.73 12.26
CA GLY A 189 18.48 -40.93 11.59
C GLY A 189 17.54 -42.14 11.57
N ASN A 190 16.34 -42.04 12.16
CA ASN A 190 15.41 -43.17 12.30
C ASN A 190 14.83 -43.67 10.97
N ASN A 191 14.64 -42.76 10.01
CA ASN A 191 13.95 -43.06 8.75
C ASN A 191 14.86 -42.83 7.53
N ILE A 192 15.75 -41.85 7.61
CA ILE A 192 16.75 -41.53 6.61
C ILE A 192 18.10 -41.39 7.29
N GLY A 193 18.97 -42.37 7.07
CA GLY A 193 20.30 -42.39 7.64
C GLY A 193 21.29 -41.52 6.86
N PRO A 194 22.55 -41.45 7.31
CA PRO A 194 23.62 -41.03 6.44
C PRO A 194 23.83 -42.05 5.32
N TYR A 195 24.17 -41.55 4.15
CA TYR A 195 24.50 -42.39 3.01
C TYR A 195 25.89 -42.05 2.49
N TYR A 196 26.56 -42.99 1.85
CA TYR A 196 27.73 -42.71 1.02
C TYR A 196 27.50 -43.24 -0.39
N LYS A 197 28.23 -42.73 -1.38
CA LYS A 197 28.17 -43.25 -2.74
C LYS A 197 28.94 -44.57 -2.86
N GLY A 198 28.28 -45.60 -3.37
CA GLY A 198 28.84 -46.94 -3.51
C GLY A 198 28.04 -47.85 -4.44
N GLY A 199 28.13 -49.16 -4.21
CA GLY A 199 27.57 -50.19 -5.08
C GLY A 199 28.45 -50.49 -6.29
N THR A 200 27.95 -51.28 -7.24
CA THR A 200 28.75 -51.82 -8.37
C THR A 200 29.41 -50.74 -9.24
N ASN A 201 28.75 -49.57 -9.37
CA ASN A 201 29.21 -48.47 -10.24
C ASN A 201 29.28 -47.11 -9.51
N ASN A 202 29.37 -47.07 -8.17
CA ASN A 202 29.36 -45.82 -7.37
C ASN A 202 28.14 -44.89 -7.56
N ASN A 203 27.05 -45.39 -8.15
CA ASN A 203 25.84 -44.59 -8.39
C ASN A 203 24.79 -44.75 -7.30
N GLN A 204 24.88 -45.82 -6.49
CA GLN A 204 23.93 -46.13 -5.42
C GLN A 204 24.28 -45.37 -4.14
N MET A 205 23.27 -45.19 -3.29
CA MET A 205 23.40 -44.67 -1.94
C MET A 205 23.43 -45.84 -0.97
N CYS A 206 24.54 -45.99 -0.26
CA CYS A 206 24.78 -47.07 0.67
C CYS A 206 24.74 -46.55 2.11
N THR A 207 24.09 -47.32 2.99
CA THR A 207 24.03 -47.06 4.45
C THR A 207 25.32 -47.50 5.13
N ALA A 208 25.53 -47.10 6.39
CA ALA A 208 26.71 -47.50 7.16
C ALA A 208 26.91 -49.04 7.22
N ASP A 209 25.82 -49.80 7.25
CA ASP A 209 25.81 -51.28 7.25
C ASP A 209 26.13 -51.91 5.88
N GLY A 210 26.36 -51.08 4.85
CA GLY A 210 26.71 -51.55 3.50
C GLY A 210 25.51 -51.85 2.59
N ASN A 211 24.27 -51.65 3.06
CA ASN A 211 23.08 -51.84 2.24
C ASN A 211 22.95 -50.69 1.23
N CYS A 212 22.99 -51.00 -0.07
CA CYS A 212 22.95 -50.04 -1.17
C CYS A 212 21.60 -50.02 -1.90
N SER A 213 21.09 -48.82 -2.19
CA SER A 213 19.85 -48.59 -2.93
C SER A 213 19.95 -47.35 -3.82
N ASN A 214 18.87 -46.96 -4.49
CA ASN A 214 18.84 -45.70 -5.25
C ASN A 214 18.80 -44.44 -4.35
N GLY A 215 18.69 -44.59 -3.03
CA GLY A 215 18.56 -43.49 -2.07
C GLY A 215 17.11 -43.06 -1.83
N PRO A 216 16.90 -42.13 -0.87
CA PRO A 216 15.55 -41.66 -0.54
C PRO A 216 14.99 -40.75 -1.65
N GLY A 217 13.68 -40.88 -1.90
CA GLY A 217 12.97 -40.01 -2.83
C GLY A 217 12.76 -38.59 -2.27
N ALA A 218 12.47 -37.63 -3.15
CA ALA A 218 12.35 -36.22 -2.79
C ALA A 218 11.26 -35.95 -1.73
N ASP A 219 10.16 -36.71 -1.73
CA ASP A 219 9.07 -36.53 -0.75
C ASP A 219 9.48 -37.05 0.63
N MET A 220 10.25 -38.14 0.69
CA MET A 220 10.82 -38.66 1.94
C MET A 220 11.84 -37.68 2.51
N ILE A 221 12.69 -37.07 1.67
CA ILE A 221 13.66 -36.05 2.08
C ILE A 221 12.93 -34.78 2.58
N ALA A 222 11.79 -34.40 2.00
CA ALA A 222 11.02 -33.22 2.38
C ALA A 222 10.05 -33.45 3.55
N ASP A 223 10.00 -34.67 4.11
CA ASP A 223 9.14 -35.00 5.24
C ASP A 223 9.70 -34.43 6.56
N THR A 224 8.82 -33.82 7.33
CA THR A 224 9.10 -33.33 8.69
C THR A 224 9.44 -34.45 9.66
N ALA A 225 8.91 -35.66 9.47
CA ALA A 225 9.33 -36.83 10.24
C ALA A 225 10.81 -37.18 10.03
N ASN A 226 11.38 -36.66 8.95
CA ASN A 226 12.77 -36.85 8.52
C ASN A 226 13.60 -35.57 8.72
N GLY A 227 13.15 -34.69 9.61
CA GLY A 227 13.89 -33.49 10.01
C GLY A 227 13.79 -32.30 9.06
N ALA A 228 13.00 -32.38 7.97
CA ALA A 228 12.75 -31.26 7.08
C ALA A 228 11.97 -30.14 7.80
N ILE A 229 12.18 -28.89 7.39
CA ILE A 229 11.52 -27.75 8.00
C ILE A 229 10.18 -27.49 7.28
N SER A 230 9.10 -27.32 8.05
CA SER A 230 7.79 -26.91 7.53
C SER A 230 7.51 -25.44 7.82
N VAL A 231 7.02 -24.73 6.80
CA VAL A 231 6.59 -23.33 6.90
C VAL A 231 5.16 -23.25 6.39
N PRO A 232 4.18 -22.83 7.21
CA PRO A 232 2.82 -22.62 6.71
C PRO A 232 2.81 -21.66 5.51
N LEU A 233 2.00 -21.97 4.50
CA LEU A 233 1.85 -21.11 3.33
C LEU A 233 1.20 -19.80 3.75
N GLN A 234 1.83 -18.68 3.42
CA GLN A 234 1.32 -17.36 3.78
C GLN A 234 0.15 -16.95 2.89
N THR A 235 -0.83 -16.25 3.47
CA THR A 235 -1.88 -15.57 2.72
C THR A 235 -1.35 -14.26 2.16
N CYS A 236 -1.51 -14.05 0.85
CA CYS A 236 -1.08 -12.82 0.19
C CYS A 236 -2.20 -11.77 0.17
N PRO A 237 -1.85 -10.47 0.30
CA PRO A 237 -2.84 -9.40 0.23
C PRO A 237 -3.37 -9.25 -1.20
N THR A 238 -4.58 -8.68 -1.31
CA THR A 238 -5.11 -8.20 -2.58
C THR A 238 -4.38 -6.92 -2.97
N VAL A 239 -3.87 -6.87 -4.20
CA VAL A 239 -3.13 -5.73 -4.74
C VAL A 239 -3.78 -5.28 -6.03
N VAL A 240 -3.82 -3.97 -6.24
CA VAL A 240 -4.23 -3.35 -7.50
C VAL A 240 -3.07 -2.53 -8.05
N ASN A 241 -2.96 -2.46 -9.38
CA ASN A 241 -1.99 -1.62 -10.05
C ASN A 241 -2.46 -0.14 -10.08
N SER A 242 -1.65 0.73 -10.67
CA SER A 242 -1.96 2.16 -10.83
C SER A 242 -3.28 2.44 -11.58
N ASP A 243 -3.70 1.51 -12.44
CA ASP A 243 -4.91 1.63 -13.27
C ASP A 243 -6.13 0.97 -12.61
N GLY A 244 -5.99 0.46 -11.38
CA GLY A 244 -7.05 -0.21 -10.62
C GLY A 244 -7.29 -1.68 -10.99
N GLY A 245 -6.48 -2.27 -11.88
CA GLY A 245 -6.53 -3.68 -12.24
C GLY A 245 -5.92 -4.59 -11.16
N PRO A 246 -6.44 -5.82 -10.96
CA PRO A 246 -5.92 -6.73 -9.94
C PRO A 246 -4.52 -7.26 -10.31
N VAL A 247 -3.64 -7.35 -9.32
CA VAL A 247 -2.30 -7.93 -9.45
C VAL A 247 -2.27 -9.27 -8.69
N PRO A 248 -1.98 -10.40 -9.37
CA PRO A 248 -1.85 -11.69 -8.70
C PRO A 248 -0.61 -11.66 -7.80
N MET A 249 -0.77 -12.09 -6.54
CA MET A 249 0.32 -12.15 -5.57
C MET A 249 0.55 -13.60 -5.15
N HIS A 250 1.78 -14.07 -5.36
CA HIS A 250 2.19 -15.44 -5.08
C HIS A 250 2.98 -15.49 -3.77
N PRO A 251 2.76 -16.49 -2.90
CA PRO A 251 3.60 -16.72 -1.74
C PRO A 251 4.99 -17.14 -2.19
N ARG A 252 6.03 -16.55 -1.58
CA ARG A 252 7.44 -16.78 -1.86
C ARG A 252 8.19 -17.21 -0.62
N LEU A 253 9.19 -18.05 -0.82
CA LEU A 253 10.11 -18.46 0.23
C LEU A 253 11.52 -18.58 -0.33
N SER A 254 12.48 -18.05 0.41
CA SER A 254 13.91 -18.35 0.22
C SER A 254 14.54 -18.74 1.55
N ALA A 255 15.58 -19.56 1.47
CA ALA A 255 16.34 -20.01 2.63
C ALA A 255 17.83 -19.76 2.36
N ALA A 256 18.49 -19.09 3.30
CA ALA A 256 19.93 -18.89 3.30
C ALA A 256 20.54 -19.68 4.45
N VAL A 257 21.69 -20.30 4.26
CA VAL A 257 22.41 -21.01 5.33
C VAL A 257 22.78 -20.02 6.44
N SER A 258 22.42 -20.34 7.68
CA SER A 258 22.79 -19.58 8.88
C SER A 258 24.00 -20.20 9.56
N SER A 259 24.01 -21.51 9.76
CA SER A 259 25.15 -22.27 10.29
C SER A 259 25.19 -23.65 9.65
N VAL A 260 26.40 -24.11 9.32
CA VAL A 260 26.63 -25.45 8.78
C VAL A 260 28.01 -25.93 9.20
N VAL A 261 28.10 -27.20 9.57
CA VAL A 261 29.38 -27.90 9.72
C VAL A 261 29.33 -29.25 9.02
N SER A 262 30.49 -29.77 8.67
CA SER A 262 30.72 -31.12 8.15
C SER A 262 30.70 -32.14 9.30
N GLY A 263 29.54 -32.26 9.94
CA GLY A 263 29.34 -33.13 11.10
C GLY A 263 29.47 -34.61 10.75
N ILE A 264 30.21 -35.35 11.59
CA ILE A 264 30.20 -36.81 11.68
C ILE A 264 30.22 -37.17 13.17
N THR A 265 29.26 -37.97 13.64
CA THR A 265 29.26 -38.43 15.03
C THR A 265 30.35 -39.47 15.22
N LYS A 266 31.24 -39.23 16.19
CA LYS A 266 32.31 -40.18 16.54
C LYS A 266 32.17 -40.64 17.99
N ASP A 267 32.47 -41.91 18.23
CA ASP A 267 32.54 -42.59 19.52
C ASP A 267 33.99 -43.00 19.83
N GLY A 268 34.20 -43.70 20.95
CA GLY A 268 35.51 -44.18 21.38
C GLY A 268 36.21 -43.26 22.39
N PRO A 269 37.31 -43.71 23.03
CA PRO A 269 37.95 -42.99 24.13
C PRO A 269 38.54 -41.63 23.72
N LYS A 270 38.77 -41.40 22.42
CA LYS A 270 39.29 -40.15 21.85
C LYS A 270 38.39 -39.58 20.75
N GLY A 271 37.16 -40.10 20.58
CA GLY A 271 36.22 -39.66 19.55
C GLY A 271 36.71 -39.96 18.13
N GLU A 272 37.36 -41.11 17.93
CA GLU A 272 37.94 -41.53 16.65
C GLU A 272 37.06 -42.50 15.86
N ASP A 273 36.18 -43.24 16.54
CA ASP A 273 35.42 -44.33 15.93
C ASP A 273 34.12 -43.83 15.32
N PHE A 274 33.73 -44.35 14.16
CA PHE A 274 32.44 -44.02 13.57
C PHE A 274 31.28 -44.54 14.46
N SER A 275 30.48 -43.63 15.00
CA SER A 275 29.36 -43.97 15.90
C SER A 275 28.27 -44.78 15.20
N SER A 276 27.53 -45.61 15.93
CA SER A 276 26.27 -46.17 15.43
C SER A 276 25.15 -45.11 15.34
N ALA A 277 25.23 -44.05 16.15
CA ALA A 277 24.29 -42.94 16.18
C ALA A 277 24.78 -41.78 15.31
N GLN A 278 24.64 -41.92 14.01
CA GLN A 278 25.19 -40.97 13.04
C GLN A 278 24.40 -39.66 12.89
N MET A 279 23.24 -39.52 13.52
CA MET A 279 22.45 -38.30 13.48
C MET A 279 21.96 -37.97 14.88
N VAL A 280 22.40 -36.82 15.39
CA VAL A 280 22.05 -36.32 16.72
C VAL A 280 21.11 -35.13 16.59
N PRO A 281 20.10 -34.98 17.45
CA PRO A 281 19.18 -33.85 17.41
C PRO A 281 19.82 -32.55 17.93
N ASP A 282 19.15 -31.43 17.66
CA ASP A 282 19.27 -30.15 18.37
C ASP A 282 20.63 -29.44 18.42
N ILE A 283 21.59 -29.76 17.54
CA ILE A 283 22.90 -29.09 17.51
C ILE A 283 22.76 -27.58 17.26
N PHE A 284 22.00 -27.18 16.23
CA PHE A 284 21.75 -25.77 15.90
C PHE A 284 20.31 -25.32 16.21
N ALA A 285 19.58 -26.01 17.09
CA ALA A 285 18.19 -25.65 17.41
C ALA A 285 18.04 -24.21 17.94
N SER A 286 19.05 -23.67 18.63
CA SER A 286 19.06 -22.30 19.16
C SER A 286 20.27 -21.51 18.67
N GLN A 287 20.03 -20.49 17.83
CA GLN A 287 21.07 -19.68 17.22
C GLN A 287 22.06 -19.09 18.24
N ALA A 288 21.58 -18.65 19.41
CA ALA A 288 22.42 -18.07 20.45
C ALA A 288 23.39 -19.08 21.10
N GLY A 289 23.07 -20.37 21.02
CA GLY A 289 23.84 -21.46 21.64
C GLY A 289 24.62 -22.33 20.65
N ASN A 290 24.60 -22.05 19.34
CA ASN A 290 25.18 -22.92 18.31
C ASN A 290 26.64 -23.33 18.63
N MET A 291 27.48 -22.36 19.01
CA MET A 291 28.89 -22.61 19.31
C MET A 291 29.08 -23.47 20.58
N THR A 292 28.31 -23.20 21.64
CA THR A 292 28.42 -23.93 22.90
C THR A 292 27.90 -25.36 22.75
N THR A 293 26.75 -25.53 22.11
CA THR A 293 26.14 -26.85 21.90
C THR A 293 27.02 -27.72 21.00
N LEU A 294 27.53 -27.17 19.89
CA LEU A 294 28.43 -27.90 19.00
C LEU A 294 29.72 -28.33 19.74
N SER A 295 30.34 -27.42 20.51
CA SER A 295 31.60 -27.71 21.20
C SER A 295 31.49 -28.80 22.27
N GLY A 296 30.32 -28.96 22.89
CA GLY A 296 30.03 -30.01 23.88
C GLY A 296 29.45 -31.28 23.27
N SER A 297 29.27 -31.34 21.94
CA SER A 297 28.64 -32.48 21.26
C SER A 297 29.65 -33.53 20.81
N GLN A 298 29.15 -34.72 20.45
CA GLN A 298 29.92 -35.80 19.84
C GLN A 298 30.14 -35.60 18.32
N VAL A 299 29.71 -34.45 17.77
CA VAL A 299 29.83 -34.15 16.34
C VAL A 299 31.22 -33.62 16.06
N SER A 300 32.03 -34.43 15.39
CA SER A 300 33.33 -34.01 14.86
C SER A 300 33.17 -33.14 13.61
N ILE A 301 34.09 -32.20 13.41
CA ILE A 301 34.13 -31.32 12.23
C ILE A 301 35.13 -31.89 11.23
N ASN A 302 34.66 -32.19 10.01
CA ASN A 302 35.44 -32.88 8.98
C ASN A 302 35.60 -32.02 7.71
N ARG A 303 35.91 -32.61 6.54
CA ARG A 303 35.93 -31.85 5.29
C ARG A 303 34.51 -31.67 4.76
N LEU A 304 34.12 -30.43 4.46
CA LEU A 304 32.81 -30.10 3.90
C LEU A 304 32.84 -30.25 2.38
N GLY A 305 32.03 -31.17 1.85
CA GLY A 305 31.84 -31.36 0.41
C GLY A 305 30.84 -30.39 -0.22
N GLY A 306 29.98 -29.78 0.59
CA GLY A 306 28.99 -28.80 0.16
C GLY A 306 27.66 -28.94 0.89
N THR A 307 26.76 -28.01 0.61
CA THR A 307 25.38 -28.04 1.11
C THR A 307 24.40 -27.74 -0.02
N VAL A 308 23.26 -28.41 -0.01
CA VAL A 308 22.15 -28.15 -0.95
C VAL A 308 20.90 -27.88 -0.15
N LEU A 309 20.17 -26.83 -0.51
CA LEU A 309 18.85 -26.53 0.02
C LEU A 309 17.83 -26.67 -1.10
N GLN A 310 16.71 -27.33 -0.81
CA GLN A 310 15.61 -27.47 -1.74
C GLN A 310 14.31 -27.06 -1.05
N ILE A 311 13.54 -26.21 -1.73
CA ILE A 311 12.23 -25.74 -1.27
C ILE A 311 11.18 -26.32 -2.19
N ARG A 312 10.11 -26.89 -1.62
CA ARG A 312 8.97 -27.43 -2.37
C ARG A 312 7.67 -27.09 -1.64
N ARG A 313 6.54 -27.14 -2.35
CA ARG A 313 5.23 -27.18 -1.67
C ARG A 313 4.98 -28.57 -1.10
N SER A 314 4.28 -28.64 0.02
CA SER A 314 3.75 -29.88 0.56
C SER A 314 2.71 -30.48 -0.40
N ALA A 315 2.49 -31.79 -0.31
CA ALA A 315 1.57 -32.51 -1.20
C ALA A 315 0.11 -32.02 -1.09
N ASP A 316 -0.29 -31.55 0.10
CA ASP A 316 -1.60 -30.94 0.37
C ASP A 316 -1.67 -29.44 0.01
N GLY A 317 -0.56 -28.84 -0.41
CA GLY A 317 -0.47 -27.43 -0.80
C GLY A 317 -0.57 -26.43 0.35
N THR A 318 -0.55 -26.85 1.61
CA THR A 318 -0.76 -25.98 2.78
C THR A 318 0.52 -25.38 3.37
N ALA A 319 1.70 -25.92 2.99
CA ALA A 319 2.97 -25.52 3.55
C ALA A 319 4.11 -25.57 2.52
N TRP A 320 5.18 -24.83 2.80
CA TRP A 320 6.49 -25.04 2.21
C TRP A 320 7.25 -26.09 3.01
N ARG A 321 7.96 -26.96 2.30
CA ARG A 321 8.95 -27.89 2.84
C ARG A 321 10.32 -27.45 2.41
N ILE A 322 11.20 -27.26 3.37
CA ILE A 322 12.62 -26.98 3.14
C ILE A 322 13.37 -28.24 3.53
N ALA A 323 14.13 -28.79 2.59
CA ALA A 323 15.04 -29.89 2.83
C ALA A 323 16.49 -29.44 2.63
N GLY A 324 17.40 -30.05 3.36
CA GLY A 324 18.82 -29.78 3.32
C GLY A 324 19.63 -31.05 3.10
N MET A 325 20.75 -30.93 2.40
CA MET A 325 21.76 -31.97 2.29
C MET A 325 23.11 -31.37 2.68
N VAL A 326 23.89 -32.08 3.50
CA VAL A 326 25.29 -31.75 3.82
C VAL A 326 26.17 -32.93 3.46
N ALA A 327 27.25 -32.68 2.72
CA ALA A 327 28.25 -33.68 2.43
C ALA A 327 29.47 -33.52 3.37
N SER A 328 29.89 -34.60 4.02
CA SER A 328 31.05 -34.63 4.93
C SER A 328 32.00 -35.76 4.53
N GLU A 329 33.30 -35.49 4.47
CA GLU A 329 34.34 -36.49 4.22
C GLU A 329 35.23 -36.65 5.45
N ASP A 330 35.36 -37.88 5.97
CA ASP A 330 36.28 -38.21 7.06
C ASP A 330 37.68 -38.50 6.50
N ALA A 331 38.61 -37.56 6.70
CA ALA A 331 39.99 -37.70 6.24
C ALA A 331 40.86 -38.59 7.15
N GLY A 332 40.37 -38.94 8.35
CA GLY A 332 41.14 -39.65 9.38
C GLY A 332 41.02 -41.18 9.35
N ASP A 333 40.12 -41.75 8.54
CA ASP A 333 39.90 -43.20 8.46
C ASP A 333 40.47 -43.78 7.14
N PRO A 334 41.70 -44.36 7.15
CA PRO A 334 42.33 -44.94 5.97
C PRO A 334 41.69 -46.26 5.49
N LEU A 335 40.72 -46.83 6.21
CA LEU A 335 39.98 -48.04 5.81
C LEU A 335 38.53 -47.72 5.34
N LYS A 336 37.97 -46.56 5.73
CA LYS A 336 36.57 -46.15 5.43
C LYS A 336 36.39 -44.73 4.92
N GLY A 337 37.41 -44.09 4.32
CA GLY A 337 37.39 -42.74 3.72
C GLY A 337 36.25 -42.51 2.70
N ARG A 338 35.03 -42.38 3.20
CA ARG A 338 33.78 -42.26 2.46
C ARG A 338 33.31 -40.82 2.57
N SER A 339 32.82 -40.29 1.44
CA SER A 339 32.05 -39.06 1.44
C SER A 339 30.62 -39.39 1.87
N TRP A 340 30.28 -38.99 3.09
CA TRP A 340 28.97 -39.15 3.68
C TRP A 340 28.04 -38.01 3.26
N ILE A 341 26.77 -38.34 3.16
CA ILE A 341 25.67 -37.51 2.70
C ILE A 341 24.61 -37.57 3.79
N TYR A 342 24.38 -36.43 4.43
CA TYR A 342 23.41 -36.27 5.49
C TYR A 342 22.24 -35.44 4.98
N PHE A 343 21.02 -35.95 5.13
CA PHE A 343 19.80 -35.23 4.81
C PHE A 343 19.19 -34.63 6.07
N ASN A 344 18.82 -33.36 6.01
CA ASN A 344 18.23 -32.58 7.10
C ASN A 344 18.98 -32.70 8.46
N PRO A 345 20.32 -32.64 8.50
CA PRO A 345 21.05 -32.81 9.76
C PRO A 345 20.87 -31.62 10.72
N SER A 346 20.85 -31.86 12.03
CA SER A 346 20.67 -30.80 13.04
C SER A 346 21.81 -29.79 13.13
N TRP A 347 22.97 -30.11 12.52
CA TRP A 347 24.10 -29.22 12.33
C TRP A 347 24.05 -28.45 10.99
N LEU A 348 22.85 -28.27 10.46
CA LEU A 348 22.52 -27.32 9.41
C LEU A 348 21.34 -26.46 9.90
N SER A 349 21.46 -25.14 9.77
CA SER A 349 20.40 -24.19 10.05
C SER A 349 20.31 -23.10 8.99
N VAL A 350 19.14 -22.48 8.89
CA VAL A 350 18.80 -21.54 7.84
C VAL A 350 18.07 -20.31 8.37
N MET A 351 18.29 -19.17 7.71
CA MET A 351 17.43 -18.01 7.76
C MET A 351 16.38 -18.14 6.67
N ILE A 352 15.12 -18.28 7.08
CA ILE A 352 13.96 -18.39 6.19
C ILE A 352 13.39 -17.00 5.99
N THR A 353 13.27 -16.59 4.74
CA THR A 353 12.63 -15.33 4.34
C THR A 353 11.35 -15.65 3.58
N THR A 354 10.20 -15.16 4.05
CA THR A 354 8.90 -15.30 3.36
C THR A 354 8.30 -13.94 3.02
N TRP A 355 7.72 -13.83 1.83
CA TRP A 355 7.04 -12.63 1.35
C TRP A 355 6.01 -13.02 0.28
N CYS A 356 5.20 -12.09 -0.18
CA CYS A 356 4.38 -12.25 -1.37
C CYS A 356 4.94 -11.39 -2.49
N SER A 357 4.88 -11.88 -3.73
CA SER A 357 5.37 -11.18 -4.90
C SER A 357 4.47 -11.41 -6.11
N SER A 358 4.42 -10.45 -7.03
CA SER A 358 3.80 -10.66 -8.35
C SER A 358 4.55 -11.66 -9.24
N VAL A 359 5.78 -12.04 -8.86
CA VAL A 359 6.58 -13.07 -9.55
C VAL A 359 6.36 -14.42 -8.86
N GLU A 360 6.21 -15.49 -9.65
CA GLU A 360 6.02 -16.85 -9.14
C GLU A 360 7.28 -17.42 -8.46
N GLN A 361 7.08 -18.47 -7.66
CA GLN A 361 8.20 -19.23 -7.09
C GLN A 361 8.84 -20.09 -8.18
N PRO A 362 10.18 -20.08 -8.34
CA PRO A 362 10.90 -20.92 -9.30
C PRO A 362 10.75 -22.42 -9.07
#